data_AF-A0A2X3GIX1-F1
#
_entry.id   AF-A0A2X3GIX1-F1
#
_cell.length_a   1.000
_cell.length_b   1.000
_cell.length_c   1.000
_cell.angle_alpha   90.00
_cell.angle_beta   90.00
_cell.angle_gamma   90.00
#
_symmetry.space_group_name_H-M   'P 1'
#
loop_
_entity.id
_entity.type
_entity.pdbx_description
1 polymer ?
#
loop_
_entity_poly.entity_id
_entity_poly.type
_entity_poly.pdbx_seq_one_letter_code
_entity_poly.pdbx_strand_id
1 'polypeptide(L)'
;MILISLVSMVESTGVYFALSDITGRSLKKQDLTRGYRAEGLAIILGGIFNTFPYTGYSQNVGLVQLSGIKTRKVIYVAAAFLLVLGLVPKIGAVTTIIPTSVLGGAMVAMFGMVVAQGIKMLGKVNFTSQENLLIIACSVGVGLGVTVVPDLFQNFPSFIQLFTSNGIVAGSFTAIILNIIFNMLPSRKKDSSEEMELQQVSE
;
A
#
# COMPACT_ATOMS: atom_id res chain seq x y z
N MET A 1 0.37 -1.82 -15.97
CA MET A 1 1.59 -1.92 -15.14
C MET A 1 1.93 -0.61 -14.44
N ILE A 2 1.95 0.55 -15.13
CA ILE A 2 2.29 1.85 -14.52
C ILE A 2 1.48 2.16 -13.25
N LEU A 3 0.15 1.99 -13.27
CA LEU A 3 -0.70 2.22 -12.10
C LEU A 3 -0.38 1.30 -10.92
N ILE A 4 -0.13 0.01 -11.19
CA ILE A 4 0.27 -0.96 -10.16
C ILE A 4 1.64 -0.57 -9.57
N SER A 5 2.57 -0.11 -10.40
CA SER A 5 3.87 0.41 -9.95
C SER A 5 3.75 1.68 -9.10
N LEU A 6 2.79 2.57 -9.41
CA LEU A 6 2.51 3.74 -8.58
C LEU A 6 1.92 3.33 -7.22
N VAL A 7 0.96 2.41 -7.20
CA VAL A 7 0.39 1.88 -5.95
C VAL A 7 1.48 1.20 -5.11
N SER A 8 2.32 0.38 -5.74
CA SER A 8 3.48 -0.25 -5.10
C SER A 8 4.44 0.78 -4.50
N MET A 9 4.71 1.89 -5.22
CA MET A 9 5.56 2.96 -4.71
C MET A 9 4.95 3.63 -3.47
N VAL A 10 3.62 3.87 -3.46
CA VAL A 10 2.90 4.40 -2.29
C VAL A 10 2.98 3.42 -1.12
N GLU A 11 2.81 2.12 -1.36
CA GLU A 11 2.98 1.08 -0.33
C GLU A 11 4.39 1.09 0.27
N SER A 12 5.42 1.05 -0.58
CA SER A 12 6.83 1.13 -0.16
C SER A 12 7.12 2.40 0.64
N THR A 13 6.51 3.52 0.26
CA THR A 13 6.60 4.78 1.02
C THR A 13 6.13 4.59 2.46
N GLY A 14 4.97 3.95 2.64
CA GLY A 14 4.41 3.62 3.95
C GLY A 14 5.34 2.72 4.76
N VAL A 15 5.92 1.69 4.11
CA VAL A 15 6.91 0.79 4.71
C VAL A 15 8.15 1.54 5.19
N TYR A 16 8.67 2.45 4.38
CA TYR A 16 9.85 3.25 4.75
C TYR A 16 9.55 4.11 5.96
N PHE A 17 8.42 4.81 5.99
CA PHE A 17 8.02 5.60 7.15
C PHE A 17 7.81 4.75 8.40
N ALA A 18 7.19 3.57 8.28
CA ALA A 18 7.01 2.69 9.43
C ALA A 18 8.37 2.17 9.96
N LEU A 19 9.31 1.83 9.09
CA LEU A 19 10.67 1.44 9.48
C LEU A 19 11.45 2.63 10.07
N SER A 20 11.26 3.84 9.57
CA SER A 20 11.83 5.07 10.13
C SER A 20 11.39 5.28 11.56
N ASP A 21 10.08 5.13 11.83
CA ASP A 21 9.48 5.25 13.16
C ASP A 21 10.07 4.18 14.11
N ILE A 22 10.19 2.92 13.67
CA ILE A 22 10.77 1.83 14.48
C ILE A 22 12.27 2.01 14.70
N THR A 23 13.02 2.45 13.69
CA THR A 23 14.48 2.60 13.76
C THR A 23 14.92 3.91 14.42
N GLY A 24 14.00 4.86 14.65
CA GLY A 24 14.29 6.17 15.21
C GLY A 24 15.12 7.05 14.27
N ARG A 25 15.05 6.82 12.96
CA ARG A 25 15.93 7.46 11.97
C ARG A 25 15.10 8.28 10.99
N SER A 26 15.25 9.60 11.03
CA SER A 26 14.53 10.51 10.12
C SER A 26 14.86 10.23 8.65
N LEU A 27 13.85 9.99 7.82
CA LEU A 27 14.02 9.83 6.37
C LEU A 27 14.17 11.19 5.68
N LYS A 28 15.21 11.30 4.84
CA LYS A 28 15.37 12.44 3.93
C LYS A 28 14.84 12.08 2.55
N LYS A 29 14.48 13.08 1.74
CA LYS A 29 14.05 12.87 0.34
C LYS A 29 15.03 11.99 -0.45
N GLN A 30 16.33 12.17 -0.23
CA GLN A 30 17.38 11.37 -0.87
C GLN A 30 17.32 9.87 -0.49
N ASP A 31 16.90 9.54 0.73
CA ASP A 31 16.75 8.15 1.17
C ASP A 31 15.59 7.47 0.46
N LEU A 32 14.45 8.16 0.32
CA LEU A 32 13.30 7.68 -0.46
C LEU A 32 13.69 7.47 -1.94
N THR A 33 14.38 8.44 -2.55
CA THR A 33 14.85 8.31 -3.94
C THR A 33 15.78 7.11 -4.12
N ARG A 34 16.69 6.86 -3.17
CA ARG A 34 17.58 5.68 -3.21
C ARG A 34 16.78 4.38 -3.04
N GLY A 35 15.78 4.36 -2.17
CA GLY A 35 14.87 3.22 -1.98
C GLY A 35 14.12 2.87 -3.26
N TYR A 36 13.44 3.84 -3.87
CA TYR A 36 12.69 3.62 -5.12
C TYR A 36 13.59 3.19 -6.29
N ARG A 37 14.83 3.72 -6.36
CA ARG A 37 15.81 3.28 -7.36
C ARG A 37 16.24 1.82 -7.14
N ALA A 38 16.40 1.40 -5.89
CA ALA A 38 16.72 0.02 -5.57
C ALA A 38 15.57 -0.94 -5.92
N GLU A 39 14.32 -0.56 -5.61
CA GLU A 39 13.13 -1.32 -6.01
C GLU A 39 12.97 -1.40 -7.52
N GLY A 40 13.12 -0.27 -8.23
CA GLY A 40 13.07 -0.25 -9.68
C GLY A 40 14.14 -1.15 -10.31
N LEU A 41 15.36 -1.15 -9.77
CA LEU A 41 16.41 -2.06 -10.21
C LEU A 41 16.05 -3.53 -9.94
N ALA A 42 15.48 -3.84 -8.78
CA ALA A 42 15.03 -5.19 -8.45
C ALA A 42 13.91 -5.66 -9.39
N ILE A 43 12.96 -4.79 -9.76
CA ILE A 43 11.90 -5.10 -10.73
C ILE A 43 12.49 -5.34 -12.12
N ILE A 44 13.46 -4.52 -12.57
CA ILE A 44 14.14 -4.71 -13.86
C ILE A 44 14.88 -6.06 -13.88
N LEU A 45 15.65 -6.36 -12.84
CA LEU A 45 16.33 -7.64 -12.70
C LEU A 45 15.33 -8.81 -12.69
N GLY A 46 14.23 -8.69 -11.93
CA GLY A 46 13.15 -9.66 -11.92
C GLY A 46 12.56 -9.91 -13.31
N GLY A 47 12.33 -8.84 -14.08
CA GLY A 47 11.86 -8.94 -15.46
C GLY A 47 12.81 -9.68 -16.39
N ILE A 48 14.14 -9.49 -16.24
CA ILE A 48 15.15 -10.24 -17.00
C ILE A 48 15.08 -11.74 -16.70
N PHE A 49 14.81 -12.10 -15.45
CA PHE A 49 14.63 -13.50 -15.01
C PHE A 49 13.17 -13.98 -15.06
N ASN A 50 12.30 -13.32 -15.84
CA ASN A 50 10.90 -13.68 -16.04
C ASN A 50 10.08 -13.82 -14.73
N THR A 51 10.34 -12.94 -13.77
CA THR A 51 9.63 -12.90 -12.49
C THR A 51 8.69 -11.69 -12.38
N PHE A 52 7.79 -11.72 -11.40
CA PHE A 52 6.83 -10.67 -11.12
C PHE A 52 7.46 -9.40 -10.52
N PRO A 53 6.80 -8.22 -10.65
CA PRO A 53 7.22 -7.00 -9.98
C PRO A 53 7.22 -7.16 -8.46
N TYR A 54 8.28 -6.69 -7.80
CA TYR A 54 8.44 -6.76 -6.35
C TYR A 54 8.20 -5.41 -5.67
N THR A 55 7.89 -5.45 -4.38
CA THR A 55 7.73 -4.28 -3.52
C THR A 55 8.27 -4.55 -2.11
N GLY A 56 8.45 -3.50 -1.31
CA GLY A 56 8.82 -3.62 0.09
C GLY A 56 7.77 -4.40 0.89
N TYR A 57 8.19 -5.46 1.58
CA TYR A 57 7.25 -6.33 2.30
C TYR A 57 6.88 -5.76 3.67
N SER A 58 5.67 -5.20 3.78
CA SER A 58 5.11 -4.57 4.99
C SER A 58 5.07 -5.51 6.20
N GLN A 59 5.04 -6.82 5.98
CA GLN A 59 5.06 -7.86 7.01
C GLN A 59 6.41 -7.88 7.75
N ASN A 60 7.51 -7.59 7.05
CA ASN A 60 8.84 -7.56 7.65
C ASN A 60 9.00 -6.41 8.65
N VAL A 61 8.22 -5.33 8.50
CA VAL A 61 8.17 -4.22 9.46
C VAL A 61 7.70 -4.73 10.84
N GLY A 62 6.67 -5.57 10.86
CA GLY A 62 6.18 -6.21 12.09
C GLY A 62 7.22 -7.11 12.73
N LEU A 63 7.95 -7.89 11.93
CA LEU A 63 9.05 -8.72 12.43
C LEU A 63 10.18 -7.90 13.05
N VAL A 64 10.57 -6.78 12.43
CA VAL A 64 11.58 -5.87 13.00
C VAL A 64 11.07 -5.24 14.31
N GLN A 65 9.79 -4.87 14.37
CA GLN A 65 9.17 -4.33 15.59
C GLN A 65 9.17 -5.34 16.74
N LEU A 66 8.81 -6.61 16.47
CA LEU A 66 8.71 -7.66 17.48
C LEU A 66 10.07 -8.20 17.91
N SER A 67 10.99 -8.41 16.96
CA SER A 67 12.33 -8.93 17.26
C SER A 67 13.25 -7.90 17.90
N GLY A 68 13.00 -6.60 17.68
CA GLY A 68 13.90 -5.52 18.08
C GLY A 68 15.20 -5.46 17.29
N ILE A 69 15.43 -6.37 16.34
CA ILE A 69 16.68 -6.47 15.58
C ILE A 69 16.65 -5.49 14.40
N LYS A 70 17.32 -4.35 14.57
CA LYS A 70 17.34 -3.25 13.59
C LYS A 70 18.57 -3.27 12.65
N THR A 71 19.39 -4.32 12.70
CA THR A 71 20.62 -4.43 11.91
C THR A 71 20.36 -4.93 10.49
N ARG A 72 21.12 -4.41 9.52
CA ARG A 72 21.07 -4.84 8.11
C ARG A 72 21.68 -6.23 7.90
N LYS A 73 22.49 -6.74 8.84
CA LYS A 73 23.15 -8.05 8.73
C LYS A 73 22.16 -9.19 8.50
N VAL A 74 21.02 -9.16 9.20
CA VAL A 74 19.96 -10.18 9.04
C VAL A 74 19.41 -10.20 7.62
N ILE A 75 19.26 -9.02 6.99
CA ILE A 75 18.77 -8.90 5.62
C ILE A 75 19.74 -9.55 4.64
N TYR A 76 21.05 -9.32 4.78
CA TYR A 76 22.06 -9.94 3.92
C TYR A 76 22.11 -11.46 4.07
N VAL A 77 22.02 -11.97 5.31
CA VAL A 77 21.97 -13.41 5.58
C VAL A 77 20.71 -14.04 4.97
N ALA A 78 19.55 -13.40 5.16
CA ALA A 78 18.29 -13.86 4.57
C ALA A 78 18.33 -13.86 3.04
N ALA A 79 18.89 -12.82 2.42
CA ALA A 79 19.03 -12.75 0.96
C ALA A 79 19.94 -13.87 0.42
N ALA A 80 21.09 -14.11 1.05
CA ALA A 80 21.98 -15.20 0.68
C ALA A 80 21.31 -16.57 0.87
N PHE A 81 20.58 -16.74 1.97
CA PHE A 81 19.83 -17.97 2.25
C PHE A 81 18.73 -18.23 1.21
N LEU A 82 17.95 -17.21 0.85
CA LEU A 82 16.92 -17.32 -0.18
C LEU A 82 17.50 -17.58 -1.57
N LEU A 83 18.66 -17.00 -1.89
CA LEU A 83 19.38 -17.26 -3.14
C LEU A 83 19.81 -18.73 -3.21
N VAL A 84 20.40 -19.26 -2.14
CA VAL A 84 20.78 -20.68 -2.06
C VAL A 84 19.55 -21.58 -2.18
N LEU A 85 18.47 -21.29 -1.45
CA LEU A 85 17.24 -22.08 -1.53
C LEU A 85 16.63 -22.07 -2.94
N GLY A 86 16.65 -20.92 -3.62
CA GLY A 86 16.14 -20.78 -4.99
C GLY A 86 16.92 -21.62 -6.01
N LEU A 87 18.19 -21.90 -5.74
CA LEU A 87 19.03 -22.78 -6.57
C LEU A 87 18.81 -24.27 -6.31
N VAL A 88 18.04 -24.65 -5.28
CA VAL A 88 17.79 -26.06 -4.92
C VAL A 88 16.47 -26.52 -5.56
N PRO A 89 16.50 -27.36 -6.62
CA PRO A 89 15.28 -27.76 -7.33
C PRO A 89 14.29 -28.54 -6.47
N LYS A 90 14.79 -29.27 -5.45
CA LYS A 90 13.97 -30.00 -4.48
C LYS A 90 13.03 -29.08 -3.70
N ILE A 91 13.45 -27.85 -3.40
CA ILE A 91 12.60 -26.86 -2.70
C ILE A 91 11.46 -26.43 -3.62
N GLY A 92 11.75 -26.20 -4.91
CA GLY A 92 10.72 -25.96 -5.92
C GLY A 92 9.71 -27.10 -6.00
N ALA A 93 10.18 -28.35 -6.04
CA ALA A 93 9.32 -29.54 -6.07
C ALA A 93 8.42 -29.62 -4.83
N VAL A 94 8.95 -29.41 -3.63
CA VAL A 94 8.15 -29.36 -2.39
C VAL A 94 7.06 -28.30 -2.48
N THR A 95 7.38 -27.12 -3.00
CA THR A 95 6.41 -26.02 -3.17
C THR A 95 5.23 -26.41 -4.07
N THR A 96 5.46 -27.23 -5.11
CA THR A 96 4.39 -27.71 -6.00
C THR A 96 3.46 -28.75 -5.38
N ILE A 97 3.89 -29.42 -4.30
CA ILE A 97 3.10 -30.45 -3.60
C ILE A 97 2.21 -29.81 -2.51
N ILE A 98 2.43 -28.53 -2.18
CA ILE A 98 1.64 -27.84 -1.15
C ILE A 98 0.17 -27.79 -1.57
N PRO A 99 -0.76 -28.31 -0.75
CA PRO A 99 -2.19 -28.27 -1.07
C PRO A 99 -2.70 -26.83 -1.21
N THR A 100 -3.64 -26.63 -2.14
CA THR A 100 -4.26 -25.33 -2.39
C THR A 100 -4.96 -24.76 -1.14
N SER A 101 -5.52 -25.62 -0.28
CA SER A 101 -6.12 -25.20 0.99
C SER A 101 -5.12 -24.55 1.95
N VAL A 102 -3.86 -25.03 1.97
CA VAL A 102 -2.78 -24.45 2.79
C VAL A 102 -2.35 -23.11 2.22
N LEU A 103 -2.18 -23.04 0.89
CA LEU A 103 -1.88 -21.78 0.20
C LEU A 103 -2.98 -20.74 0.43
N GLY A 104 -4.25 -21.15 0.38
CA GLY A 104 -5.39 -20.29 0.69
C GLY A 104 -5.34 -19.72 2.10
N GLY A 105 -5.05 -20.56 3.10
CA GLY A 105 -4.88 -20.12 4.50
C GLY A 105 -3.73 -19.11 4.65
N ALA A 106 -2.58 -19.37 4.00
CA ALA A 106 -1.45 -18.45 3.98
C ALA A 106 -1.79 -17.12 3.30
N MET A 107 -2.52 -17.16 2.17
CA MET A 107 -2.98 -15.97 1.46
C MET A 107 -3.93 -15.13 2.30
N VAL A 108 -4.86 -15.74 3.05
CA VAL A 108 -5.76 -15.00 3.95
C VAL A 108 -4.96 -14.21 5.00
N ALA A 109 -3.96 -14.83 5.62
CA ALA A 109 -3.09 -14.13 6.57
C ALA A 109 -2.29 -13.01 5.90
N MET A 110 -1.74 -13.26 4.70
CA MET A 110 -0.96 -12.29 3.95
C MET A 110 -1.80 -11.08 3.54
N PHE A 111 -2.93 -11.29 2.88
CA PHE A 111 -3.82 -10.21 2.44
C PHE A 111 -4.50 -9.51 3.62
N GLY A 112 -4.85 -10.24 4.69
CA GLY A 112 -5.36 -9.64 5.92
C GLY A 112 -4.36 -8.67 6.55
N MET A 113 -3.07 -9.01 6.55
CA MET A 113 -2.02 -8.10 7.00
C MET A 113 -1.88 -6.86 6.10
N VAL A 114 -2.02 -7.01 4.78
CA VAL A 114 -2.02 -5.87 3.84
C VAL A 114 -3.16 -4.91 4.17
N VAL A 115 -4.37 -5.41 4.41
CA VAL A 115 -5.53 -4.59 4.85
C VAL A 115 -5.23 -3.88 6.17
N ALA A 116 -4.70 -4.59 7.17
CA ALA A 116 -4.35 -4.01 8.46
C ALA A 116 -3.31 -2.89 8.35
N GLN A 117 -2.32 -3.02 7.46
CA GLN A 117 -1.34 -1.97 7.20
C GLN A 117 -1.95 -0.78 6.47
N GLY A 118 -2.88 -1.01 5.54
CA GLY A 118 -3.69 0.06 4.95
C GLY A 118 -4.45 0.88 6.00
N ILE A 119 -5.11 0.22 6.96
CA ILE A 119 -5.80 0.88 8.09
C ILE A 119 -4.80 1.64 8.97
N LYS A 120 -3.65 1.05 9.30
CA LYS A 120 -2.61 1.71 10.08
C LYS A 120 -2.09 2.97 9.39
N MET A 121 -1.95 2.97 8.06
CA MET A 121 -1.57 4.13 7.28
C MET A 121 -2.63 5.23 7.36
N LEU A 122 -3.92 4.88 7.29
CA LEU A 122 -5.03 5.81 7.49
C LEU A 122 -5.05 6.41 8.90
N GLY A 123 -4.49 5.73 9.90
CA GLY A 123 -4.30 6.25 11.26
C GLY A 123 -3.53 7.58 11.36
N LYS A 124 -2.80 7.97 10.31
CA LYS A 124 -2.10 9.27 10.22
C LYS A 124 -2.97 10.40 9.65
N VAL A 125 -4.20 10.09 9.22
CA VAL A 125 -5.15 11.02 8.60
C VAL A 125 -6.14 11.55 9.65
N ASN A 126 -6.61 12.79 9.49
CA ASN A 126 -7.64 13.36 10.34
C ASN A 126 -9.03 12.79 9.97
N PHE A 127 -9.53 11.86 10.77
CA PHE A 127 -10.86 11.24 10.63
C PHE A 127 -12.03 12.14 11.07
N THR A 128 -11.78 13.30 11.70
CA THR A 128 -12.83 14.27 12.05
C THR A 128 -13.30 15.07 10.83
N SER A 129 -12.47 15.14 9.77
CA SER A 129 -12.86 15.75 8.49
C SER A 129 -13.81 14.82 7.74
N GLN A 130 -15.02 15.31 7.47
CA GLN A 130 -16.03 14.61 6.69
C GLN A 130 -15.54 14.37 5.25
N GLU A 131 -14.73 15.28 4.70
CA GLU A 131 -14.13 15.14 3.37
C GLU A 131 -13.22 13.92 3.30
N ASN A 132 -12.33 13.74 4.28
CA ASN A 132 -11.43 12.58 4.36
C ASN A 132 -12.21 11.27 4.51
N LEU A 133 -13.27 11.26 5.33
CA LEU A 133 -14.14 10.10 5.46
C LEU A 133 -14.83 9.74 4.14
N LEU A 134 -15.29 10.74 3.39
CA LEU A 134 -15.94 10.53 2.10
C LEU A 134 -14.96 9.99 1.06
N ILE A 135 -13.72 10.52 1.02
CA ILE A 135 -12.65 10.00 0.15
C ILE A 135 -12.41 8.51 0.43
N ILE A 136 -12.28 8.13 1.71
CA ILE A 136 -12.05 6.74 2.12
C ILE A 136 -13.25 5.86 1.73
N ALA A 137 -14.47 6.26 2.09
CA ALA A 137 -15.67 5.47 1.83
C ALA A 137 -15.91 5.23 0.34
N CYS A 138 -15.81 6.28 -0.48
CA CYS A 138 -16.03 6.16 -1.92
C CYS A 138 -14.93 5.36 -2.63
N SER A 139 -13.66 5.56 -2.25
CA SER A 139 -12.56 4.82 -2.88
C SER A 139 -12.59 3.33 -2.57
N VAL A 140 -12.83 2.95 -1.32
CA VAL A 140 -12.98 1.55 -0.90
C VAL A 140 -14.24 0.94 -1.52
N GLY A 141 -15.36 1.67 -1.50
CA GLY A 141 -16.63 1.22 -2.05
C GLY A 141 -16.56 0.96 -3.56
N VAL A 142 -15.99 1.89 -4.34
CA VAL A 142 -15.81 1.73 -5.79
C VAL A 142 -14.83 0.60 -6.10
N GLY A 143 -13.70 0.52 -5.39
CA GLY A 143 -12.69 -0.52 -5.62
C GLY A 143 -13.23 -1.93 -5.36
N LEU A 144 -13.97 -2.11 -4.26
CA LEU A 144 -14.64 -3.37 -3.96
C LEU A 144 -15.80 -3.65 -4.92
N GLY A 145 -16.62 -2.66 -5.22
CA GLY A 145 -17.79 -2.78 -6.09
C GLY A 145 -17.42 -3.30 -7.47
N VAL A 146 -16.39 -2.72 -8.09
CA VAL A 146 -15.83 -3.15 -9.38
C VAL A 146 -15.37 -4.62 -9.35
N THR A 147 -14.81 -5.06 -8.22
CA THR A 147 -14.24 -6.42 -8.09
C THR A 147 -15.34 -7.46 -7.85
N VAL A 148 -16.33 -7.12 -7.04
CA VAL A 148 -17.43 -8.03 -6.64
C VAL A 148 -18.51 -8.12 -7.72
N VAL A 149 -18.76 -7.02 -8.44
CA VAL A 149 -19.74 -6.96 -9.52
C VAL A 149 -19.06 -6.39 -10.77
N PRO A 150 -18.30 -7.21 -11.51
CA PRO A 150 -17.61 -6.79 -12.73
C PRO A 150 -18.55 -6.18 -13.78
N ASP A 151 -19.83 -6.56 -13.70
CA ASP A 151 -20.85 -6.20 -14.66
C ASP A 151 -21.39 -4.76 -14.48
N LEU A 152 -21.02 -4.09 -13.38
CA LEU A 152 -21.47 -2.73 -13.03
C LEU A 152 -21.21 -1.69 -14.13
N PHE A 153 -20.13 -1.85 -14.91
CA PHE A 153 -19.67 -0.87 -15.88
C PHE A 153 -19.73 -1.36 -17.34
N GLN A 154 -20.47 -2.44 -17.61
CA GLN A 154 -20.55 -3.01 -18.96
C GLN A 154 -21.17 -2.05 -19.99
N ASN A 155 -22.04 -1.14 -19.56
CA ASN A 155 -22.69 -0.15 -20.43
C ASN A 155 -21.87 1.12 -20.62
N PHE A 156 -20.72 1.25 -19.95
CA PHE A 156 -19.84 2.41 -20.11
C PHE A 156 -18.90 2.26 -21.33
N PRO A 157 -18.43 3.38 -21.90
CA PRO A 157 -17.43 3.36 -22.98
C PRO A 157 -16.19 2.54 -22.61
N SER A 158 -15.59 1.87 -23.60
CA SER A 158 -14.44 0.97 -23.42
C SER A 158 -13.25 1.62 -22.68
N PHE A 159 -13.10 2.93 -22.82
CA PHE A 159 -12.08 3.71 -22.11
C PHE A 159 -12.28 3.68 -20.58
N ILE A 160 -13.52 3.76 -20.10
CA ILE A 160 -13.84 3.74 -18.67
C ILE A 160 -13.74 2.32 -18.12
N GLN A 161 -14.13 1.32 -18.92
CA GLN A 161 -13.97 -0.10 -18.58
C GLN A 161 -12.52 -0.48 -18.32
N LEU A 162 -11.55 0.16 -18.97
CA LEU A 162 -10.13 -0.07 -18.71
C LEU A 162 -9.77 0.25 -17.25
N PHE A 163 -10.33 1.31 -16.68
CA PHE A 163 -10.07 1.71 -15.29
C PHE A 163 -10.95 0.98 -14.28
N THR A 164 -12.17 0.58 -14.69
CA THR A 164 -13.12 -0.17 -13.86
C THR A 164 -13.02 -1.68 -14.05
N SER A 165 -11.96 -2.19 -14.66
CA SER A 165 -11.67 -3.64 -14.75
C SER A 165 -10.84 -4.17 -13.59
N ASN A 166 -10.23 -3.26 -12.81
CA ASN A 166 -9.37 -3.59 -11.69
C ASN A 166 -9.73 -2.73 -10.48
N GLY A 167 -10.20 -3.35 -9.40
CA GLY A 167 -10.63 -2.65 -8.20
C GLY A 167 -9.56 -1.77 -7.56
N ILE A 168 -8.28 -2.17 -7.64
CA ILE A 168 -7.17 -1.35 -7.13
C ILE A 168 -7.07 -0.05 -7.93
N VAL A 169 -7.18 -0.14 -9.25
CA VAL A 169 -7.11 1.01 -10.15
C VAL A 169 -8.31 1.93 -9.92
N ALA A 170 -9.52 1.37 -9.93
CA ALA A 170 -10.75 2.13 -9.74
C ALA A 170 -10.75 2.86 -8.39
N GLY A 171 -10.46 2.15 -7.29
CA GLY A 171 -10.41 2.74 -5.95
C GLY A 171 -9.32 3.80 -5.81
N SER A 172 -8.11 3.55 -6.31
CA SER A 172 -7.01 4.53 -6.26
C SER A 172 -7.31 5.78 -7.06
N PHE A 173 -7.90 5.63 -8.25
CA PHE A 173 -8.27 6.75 -9.11
C PHE A 173 -9.36 7.60 -8.46
N THR A 174 -10.39 6.96 -7.89
CA THR A 174 -11.42 7.64 -7.10
C THR A 174 -10.81 8.38 -5.91
N ALA A 175 -9.89 7.75 -5.16
CA ALA A 175 -9.22 8.39 -4.02
C ALA A 175 -8.44 9.65 -4.46
N ILE A 176 -7.67 9.56 -5.55
CA ILE A 176 -6.88 10.67 -6.08
C ILE A 176 -7.79 11.82 -6.52
N ILE A 177 -8.84 11.54 -7.29
CA ILE A 177 -9.78 12.56 -7.77
C ILE A 177 -10.45 13.27 -6.59
N LEU A 178 -11.02 12.52 -5.65
CA LEU A 178 -11.71 13.12 -4.51
C LEU A 178 -10.74 13.88 -3.60
N ASN A 179 -9.52 13.38 -3.40
CA ASN A 179 -8.50 14.09 -2.65
C ASN A 179 -8.08 15.40 -3.35
N ILE A 180 -8.00 15.41 -4.68
CA ILE A 180 -7.73 16.66 -5.42
C ILE A 180 -8.89 17.65 -5.23
N ILE A 181 -10.13 17.17 -5.34
CA ILE A 181 -11.32 18.00 -5.24
C ILE A 181 -11.48 18.63 -3.85
N PHE A 182 -11.29 17.85 -2.79
CA PHE A 182 -11.55 18.33 -1.43
C PHE A 182 -10.33 18.92 -0.72
N ASN A 183 -9.12 18.43 -0.99
CA ASN A 183 -7.91 18.83 -0.24
C ASN A 183 -6.93 19.70 -1.06
N MET A 184 -7.00 19.73 -2.40
CA MET A 184 -6.11 20.56 -3.23
C MET A 184 -6.79 21.77 -3.87
N LEU A 185 -8.09 21.71 -4.19
CA LEU A 185 -8.78 22.90 -4.70
C LEU A 185 -8.93 23.91 -3.56
N PRO A 186 -8.56 25.19 -3.77
CA PRO A 186 -8.65 26.22 -2.76
C PRO A 186 -10.11 26.65 -2.63
N SER A 187 -10.94 25.85 -1.96
CA SER A 187 -12.24 26.31 -1.53
C SER A 187 -12.74 25.57 -0.30
N ARG A 188 -12.79 26.35 0.79
CA ARG A 188 -13.72 26.23 1.92
C ARG A 188 -13.32 25.29 3.06
N LYS A 189 -12.40 25.75 3.93
CA LYS A 189 -12.74 26.21 5.30
C LYS A 189 -11.49 26.45 6.17
N LYS A 190 -11.32 27.68 6.61
CA LYS A 190 -10.80 28.01 7.94
C LYS A 190 -11.73 29.10 8.48
N ASP A 191 -12.91 28.71 8.96
CA ASP A 191 -13.88 29.60 9.64
C ASP A 191 -15.01 28.78 10.28
N SER A 192 -14.67 27.78 11.09
CA SER A 192 -15.69 27.21 12.01
C SER A 192 -15.11 26.75 13.35
N SER A 193 -13.88 27.18 13.66
CA SER A 193 -13.23 26.90 14.95
C SER A 193 -13.19 28.14 15.84
N GLU A 194 -13.26 29.35 15.28
CA GLU A 194 -13.22 30.62 16.06
C GLU A 194 -14.60 31.05 16.58
N GLU A 195 -15.72 30.61 15.98
CA GLU A 195 -17.07 30.96 16.47
C GLU A 195 -17.47 30.23 17.77
N MET A 196 -16.82 29.10 18.11
CA MET A 196 -17.10 28.37 19.37
C MET A 196 -16.34 28.94 20.58
N GLU A 197 -15.18 29.57 20.38
CA GLU A 197 -14.45 30.23 21.49
C GLU A 197 -15.03 31.60 21.84
N LEU A 198 -15.59 32.33 20.87
CA LEU A 198 -16.21 33.64 21.13
C LEU A 198 -17.54 33.57 21.87
N GLN A 199 -18.28 32.46 21.78
CA GLN A 199 -19.52 32.27 22.55
C GLN A 199 -19.28 31.86 24.01
N GLN A 200 -18.17 31.19 24.31
CA GLN A 200 -17.82 30.78 25.69
C GLN A 200 -17.13 31.88 26.52
N VAL A 201 -16.69 32.97 25.88
CA VAL A 201 -16.12 34.15 26.56
C VAL A 201 -17.18 35.26 26.75
N SER A 202 -18.35 35.13 26.12
CA SER A 202 -19.45 36.10 26.19
C SER A 202 -20.63 35.69 27.10
N GLU A 203 -20.55 34.54 27.78
CA GLU A 203 -21.46 34.13 28.88
C GLU A 203 -20.70 34.10 30.21
#